data_AF-A0A0T6UTI9-F1
#
_entry.id   AF-A0A0T6UTI9-F1
#
_cell.length_a   1.000
_cell.length_b   1.000
_cell.length_c   1.000
_cell.angle_alpha   90.00
_cell.angle_beta   90.00
_cell.angle_gamma   90.00
#
_symmetry.space_group_name_H-M   'P 1'
#
loop_
_entity.id
_entity.type
_entity.pdbx_description
1 polymer ?
#
loop_
_entity_poly.entity_id
_entity_poly.type
_entity_poly.pdbx_seq_one_letter_code
_entity_poly.pdbx_strand_id
1 'polypeptide(L)'
;MTEQVEAVLPKKAKGARPYFFEDPAQDKLLAMLMGLVGEVSVLADRVDTLERLLVSKGVLPEGCVDGYVADAAVRDQRDAKREQLLRNVLRIIAQDHEDPDAGKPNDDAYLSVVTQVEQ
;
A
#
# COMPACT_ATOMS: atom_id res chain seq x y z
N MET A 1 -16.92 -26.07 -29.51
CA MET A 1 -17.39 -25.09 -28.51
C MET A 1 -16.55 -25.34 -27.27
N THR A 2 -15.41 -24.66 -27.17
CA THR A 2 -14.41 -24.92 -26.13
C THR A 2 -14.78 -24.11 -24.91
N GLU A 3 -15.20 -24.79 -23.85
CA GLU A 3 -15.56 -24.20 -22.57
C GLU A 3 -14.29 -23.63 -21.92
N GLN A 4 -14.19 -22.30 -21.86
CA GLN A 4 -13.13 -21.61 -21.14
C GLN A 4 -13.46 -21.68 -19.66
N VAL A 5 -12.71 -22.49 -18.92
CA VAL A 5 -12.74 -22.48 -17.45
C VAL A 5 -12.13 -21.15 -17.00
N GLU A 6 -12.96 -20.29 -16.42
CA GLU A 6 -12.54 -19.02 -15.81
C GLU A 6 -11.58 -19.33 -14.65
N ALA A 7 -10.28 -19.25 -14.94
CA ALA A 7 -9.24 -19.51 -13.96
C ALA A 7 -9.19 -18.36 -12.94
N VAL A 8 -9.85 -18.53 -11.80
CA VAL A 8 -9.73 -17.62 -10.66
C VAL A 8 -8.33 -17.77 -10.07
N LEU A 9 -7.45 -16.84 -10.42
CA LEU A 9 -6.10 -16.80 -9.86
C LEU A 9 -6.17 -16.48 -8.36
N PRO A 10 -5.52 -17.27 -7.49
CA PRO A 10 -5.44 -16.95 -6.09
C PRO A 10 -4.71 -15.62 -5.91
N LYS A 11 -5.35 -14.66 -5.21
CA LYS A 11 -4.80 -13.31 -4.97
C LYS A 11 -3.59 -13.27 -4.02
N LYS A 12 -3.18 -14.41 -3.47
CA LYS A 12 -2.07 -14.52 -2.52
C LYS A 12 -0.85 -15.09 -3.24
N ALA A 13 0.24 -14.32 -3.26
CA ALA A 13 1.53 -14.80 -3.77
C ALA A 13 1.97 -16.04 -2.99
N LYS A 14 2.44 -17.07 -3.70
CA LYS A 14 3.07 -18.26 -3.09
C LYS A 14 4.54 -17.94 -2.79
N GLY A 15 4.98 -18.23 -1.57
CA GLY A 15 6.35 -18.02 -1.10
C GLY A 15 6.37 -17.43 0.31
N ALA A 16 7.24 -17.94 1.18
CA ALA A 16 7.48 -17.31 2.48
C ALA A 16 8.21 -15.98 2.25
N ARG A 17 7.75 -14.93 2.94
CA ARG A 17 8.38 -13.61 2.86
C ARG A 17 9.71 -13.65 3.64
N PRO A 18 10.86 -13.35 3.01
CA PRO A 18 12.11 -13.21 3.75
C PRO A 18 12.00 -12.07 4.76
N TYR A 19 12.48 -12.30 5.97
CA TYR A 19 12.68 -11.29 7.01
C TYR A 19 14.18 -11.06 7.16
N PHE A 20 14.60 -9.79 7.21
CA PHE A 20 16.01 -9.40 7.25
C PHE A 20 16.45 -8.93 8.65
N PHE A 21 15.51 -8.47 9.47
CA PHE A 21 15.78 -8.05 10.85
C PHE A 21 15.45 -9.16 11.85
N GLU A 22 16.02 -9.06 13.06
CA GLU A 22 15.73 -9.98 14.17
C GLU A 22 14.27 -9.95 14.59
N ASP A 23 13.64 -8.77 14.53
CA ASP A 23 12.22 -8.58 14.77
C ASP A 23 11.47 -8.45 13.44
N PRO A 24 10.66 -9.45 13.03
CA PRO A 24 9.84 -9.43 11.83
C PRO A 24 8.92 -8.20 11.72
N ALA A 25 8.57 -7.55 12.82
CA ALA A 25 7.77 -6.33 12.81
C ALA A 25 8.49 -5.16 12.10
N GLN A 26 9.82 -5.13 12.14
CA GLN A 26 10.63 -4.07 11.52
C GLN A 26 10.60 -4.19 9.99
N ASP A 27 10.74 -5.39 9.43
CA ASP A 27 10.60 -5.63 7.99
C ASP A 27 9.19 -5.32 7.49
N LYS A 28 8.16 -5.72 8.26
CA LYS A 28 6.76 -5.41 7.95
C LYS A 28 6.56 -3.90 7.88
N LEU A 29 7.04 -3.16 8.88
CA LEU A 29 6.96 -1.71 8.94
C LEU A 29 7.70 -1.06 7.77
N LEU A 30 8.94 -1.47 7.51
CA LEU A 30 9.75 -0.92 6.43
C LEU A 30 9.08 -1.13 5.07
N ALA A 31 8.53 -2.32 4.82
CA ALA A 31 7.84 -2.58 3.56
C ALA A 31 6.53 -1.80 3.42
N MET A 32 5.76 -1.63 4.50
CA MET A 32 4.58 -0.76 4.50
C MET A 32 4.97 0.69 4.20
N LEU A 33 6.04 1.18 4.81
CA LEU A 33 6.55 2.53 4.60
C LEU A 33 7.01 2.72 3.16
N MET A 34 7.78 1.79 2.60
CA MET A 34 8.27 1.88 1.22
C MET A 34 7.12 1.84 0.20
N GLY A 35 6.12 0.97 0.41
CA GLY A 35 4.91 0.94 -0.41
C GLY A 35 4.16 2.27 -0.36
N LEU A 36 3.94 2.80 0.85
CA LEU A 36 3.26 4.08 1.04
C LEU A 36 4.02 5.24 0.40
N VAL A 37 5.35 5.32 0.56
CA VAL A 37 6.19 6.35 -0.05
C VAL A 37 6.10 6.30 -1.57
N GLY A 38 6.14 5.10 -2.16
CA GLY A 38 5.97 4.93 -3.61
C GLY A 38 4.61 5.44 -4.10
N GLU A 39 3.52 5.06 -3.43
CA GLU A 39 2.18 5.54 -3.76
C GLU A 39 2.04 7.06 -3.60
N VAL A 40 2.60 7.63 -2.52
CA VAL A 40 2.60 9.08 -2.28
C VAL A 40 3.37 9.83 -3.35
N SER A 41 4.52 9.31 -3.79
CA SER A 41 5.31 9.92 -4.87
C SER A 41 4.51 9.97 -6.18
N VAL A 42 3.87 8.86 -6.56
CA VAL A 42 3.06 8.81 -7.79
C VAL A 42 1.84 9.74 -7.70
N LEU A 43 1.21 9.83 -6.53
CA LEU A 43 0.10 10.76 -6.32
C LEU A 43 0.56 12.22 -6.37
N ALA A 44 1.71 12.55 -5.78
CA ALA A 44 2.29 13.89 -5.83
C ALA A 44 2.57 14.33 -7.27
N ASP A 45 3.22 13.47 -8.06
CA ASP A 45 3.51 13.75 -9.47
C ASP A 45 2.22 13.92 -10.29
N ARG A 46 1.20 13.11 -10.01
CA ARG A 46 -0.10 13.22 -10.68
C ARG A 46 -0.81 14.53 -10.32
N VAL A 47 -0.73 14.97 -9.07
CA VAL A 47 -1.31 16.26 -8.63
C VAL A 47 -0.58 17.42 -9.31
N ASP A 48 0.75 17.46 -9.29
CA ASP A 48 1.55 18.48 -9.99
C ASP A 48 1.22 18.53 -11.49
N THR A 49 1.11 17.36 -12.13
CA THR A 49 0.72 17.27 -13.54
C THR A 49 -0.67 17.86 -13.80
N LEU A 50 -1.66 17.54 -12.94
CA LEU A 50 -3.01 18.08 -13.07
C LEU A 50 -3.02 19.60 -12.90
N GLU A 51 -2.30 20.13 -11.92
CA GLU A 51 -2.19 21.57 -11.69
C GLU A 51 -1.57 22.29 -12.88
N ARG A 52 -0.42 21.80 -13.37
CA ARG A 52 0.25 22.38 -14.55
C ARG A 52 -0.66 22.37 -15.78
N LEU A 53 -1.39 21.28 -16.03
CA LEU A 53 -2.30 21.17 -17.16
C LEU A 53 -3.51 22.12 -17.04
N LEU A 54 -4.02 22.35 -15.83
CA LEU A 54 -5.14 23.27 -15.60
C LEU A 54 -4.69 24.72 -15.74
N VAL A 55 -3.50 25.07 -15.24
CA VAL A 55 -2.89 26.38 -15.43
C VAL A 55 -2.57 26.63 -16.90
N SER A 56 -1.96 25.68 -17.61
CA SER A 56 -1.62 25.84 -19.03
C SER A 56 -2.85 26.02 -19.91
N LYS A 57 -4.00 25.49 -19.49
CA LYS A 57 -5.29 25.66 -20.17
C LYS A 57 -6.07 26.90 -19.72
N GLY A 58 -5.54 27.68 -18.79
CA GLY A 58 -6.19 28.87 -18.24
C GLY A 58 -7.43 28.57 -17.39
N VAL A 59 -7.58 27.34 -16.89
CA VAL A 59 -8.73 26.93 -16.05
C VAL A 59 -8.53 27.40 -14.61
N LEU A 60 -7.29 27.38 -14.13
CA LEU A 60 -6.91 27.80 -12.78
C LEU A 60 -5.75 28.80 -12.85
N PRO A 61 -5.70 29.81 -11.97
CA PRO A 61 -4.51 30.63 -11.82
C PRO A 61 -3.39 29.84 -11.13
N GLU A 62 -2.14 30.19 -11.42
CA GLU A 62 -0.97 29.60 -10.77
C GLU A 62 -1.03 29.79 -9.24
N GLY A 63 -0.64 28.77 -8.47
CA GLY A 63 -0.64 28.80 -7.00
C GLY A 63 -2.03 28.75 -6.34
N CYS A 64 -3.11 28.56 -7.10
CA CYS A 64 -4.46 28.55 -6.53
C CYS A 64 -4.70 27.37 -5.58
N VAL A 65 -4.01 26.25 -5.78
CA VAL A 65 -4.15 25.06 -4.94
C VAL A 65 -3.53 25.29 -3.57
N ASP A 66 -2.36 25.93 -3.51
CA ASP A 66 -1.69 26.29 -2.25
C ASP A 66 -2.51 27.28 -1.42
N GLY A 67 -3.21 28.20 -2.09
CA GLY A 67 -4.10 29.17 -1.45
C GLY A 67 -5.50 28.65 -1.13
N TYR A 68 -5.84 27.42 -1.51
CA TYR A 68 -7.20 26.90 -1.36
C TYR A 68 -7.56 26.61 0.11
N VAL A 69 -8.61 27.28 0.59
CA VAL A 69 -9.20 27.02 1.92
C VAL A 69 -10.48 26.21 1.76
N ALA A 70 -10.42 24.94 2.15
CA ALA A 70 -11.59 24.06 2.16
C ALA A 70 -12.62 24.53 3.18
N ASP A 71 -13.90 24.49 2.82
CA ASP A 71 -15.01 24.71 3.76
C ASP A 71 -15.22 23.51 4.70
N ALA A 72 -16.20 23.61 5.61
CA ALA A 72 -16.51 22.55 6.56
C ALA A 72 -16.91 21.23 5.88
N ALA A 73 -17.77 21.29 4.87
CA ALA A 73 -18.26 20.09 4.19
C ALA A 73 -17.14 19.34 3.46
N VAL A 74 -16.21 20.07 2.81
CA VAL A 74 -15.05 19.46 2.15
C VAL A 74 -14.09 18.86 3.17
N ARG A 75 -13.90 19.49 4.33
CA ARG A 75 -13.08 18.93 5.42
C ARG A 75 -13.67 17.63 5.94
N ASP A 76 -14.97 17.57 6.22
CA ASP A 76 -15.65 16.38 6.71
C ASP A 76 -15.52 15.21 5.71
N GLN A 77 -15.67 15.49 4.41
CA GLN A 77 -15.45 14.49 3.36
C GLN A 77 -14.00 13.98 3.31
N ARG A 78 -13.03 14.87 3.52
CA ARG A 78 -11.61 14.49 3.57
C ARG A 78 -11.32 13.67 4.82
N ASP A 79 -11.94 13.98 5.95
CA ASP A 79 -11.77 13.25 7.20
C ASP A 79 -12.28 11.81 7.06
N ALA A 80 -13.48 11.63 6.50
CA ALA A 80 -14.01 10.30 6.20
C ALA A 80 -13.10 9.48 5.26
N LYS A 81 -12.51 10.13 4.23
CA LYS A 81 -11.54 9.49 3.34
C LYS A 81 -10.25 9.10 4.05
N ARG A 82 -9.72 9.97 4.93
CA ARG A 82 -8.52 9.66 5.72
C ARG A 82 -8.76 8.51 6.69
N GLU A 83 -9.92 8.45 7.31
CA GLU A 83 -10.29 7.33 8.17
C GLU A 83 -10.28 6.00 7.41
N GLN A 84 -10.79 5.98 6.18
CA GLN A 84 -10.72 4.80 5.31
C GLN A 84 -9.27 4.45 4.91
N LEU A 85 -8.43 5.44 4.61
CA LEU A 85 -7.02 5.22 4.31
C LEU A 85 -6.31 4.59 5.51
N LEU A 86 -6.52 5.12 6.72
CA LEU A 86 -5.95 4.59 7.95
C LEU A 86 -6.39 3.14 8.19
N ARG A 87 -7.66 2.81 7.99
CA ARG A 87 -8.14 1.41 8.06
C ARG A 87 -7.40 0.48 7.10
N ASN A 88 -7.10 0.95 5.89
CA ASN A 88 -6.40 0.14 4.90
C ASN A 88 -4.93 -0.06 5.28
N VAL A 89 -4.25 1.01 5.73
CA VAL A 89 -2.84 0.94 6.16
C VAL A 89 -2.69 0.08 7.43
N LEU A 90 -3.60 0.23 8.40
CA LEU A 90 -3.57 -0.50 9.67
C LEU A 90 -4.15 -1.92 9.59
N ARG A 91 -4.59 -2.36 8.40
CA ARG A 91 -5.20 -3.69 8.21
C ARG A 91 -4.31 -4.82 8.71
N ILE A 92 -2.99 -4.71 8.54
CA ILE A 92 -2.05 -5.77 8.96
C ILE A 92 -2.05 -5.95 10.49
N ILE A 93 -2.23 -4.87 11.25
CA ILE A 93 -2.28 -4.89 12.71
C ILE A 93 -3.61 -5.48 13.18
N ALA A 94 -4.71 -5.11 12.52
CA ALA A 94 -6.02 -5.70 12.79
C ALA A 94 -6.03 -7.22 12.54
N GLN A 95 -5.39 -7.67 11.46
CA GLN A 95 -5.26 -9.09 11.13
C GLN A 95 -4.41 -9.85 12.16
N ASP A 96 -3.30 -9.28 12.60
CA ASP A 96 -2.43 -9.89 13.62
C ASP A 96 -3.15 -10.01 15.00
N HIS A 97 -4.12 -9.13 15.30
CA HIS A 97 -4.98 -9.24 16.50
C HIS A 97 -6.12 -10.26 16.35
N GLU A 98 -6.65 -10.45 15.14
CA GLU A 98 -7.74 -11.38 14.85
C GLU A 98 -7.26 -12.84 14.77
N ASP A 99 -5.99 -13.06 14.43
CA ASP A 99 -5.39 -14.40 14.30
C ASP A 99 -3.94 -14.43 14.85
N PRO A 100 -3.77 -14.62 16.17
CA PRO A 100 -2.45 -14.61 16.81
C PRO A 100 -1.54 -15.78 16.42
N ASP A 101 -2.06 -16.81 15.73
CA ASP A 101 -1.36 -18.04 15.36
C ASP A 101 -1.02 -18.14 13.87
N ALA A 102 -1.15 -17.05 13.10
CA ALA A 102 -0.85 -16.99 11.66
C ALA A 102 0.66 -17.10 11.35
N GLY A 103 1.26 -18.25 11.68
CA GLY A 103 2.53 -18.76 11.15
C GLY A 103 3.77 -18.07 11.69
N LYS A 104 4.51 -18.77 12.56
CA LYS A 104 5.88 -18.39 12.94
C LYS A 104 6.72 -18.22 11.66
N PRO A 105 7.28 -17.03 11.39
CA PRO A 105 8.11 -16.82 10.22
C PRO A 105 9.46 -17.54 10.39
N ASN A 106 10.06 -17.98 9.28
CA ASN A 106 11.29 -18.78 9.22
C ASN A 106 11.19 -20.17 9.88
N ASP A 107 10.14 -20.93 9.57
CA ASP A 107 10.10 -22.34 9.92
C ASP A 107 11.18 -23.15 9.17
N ASP A 108 11.45 -24.36 9.64
CA ASP A 108 12.45 -25.25 9.06
C ASP A 108 12.20 -25.49 7.55
N ALA A 109 10.94 -25.40 7.12
CA ALA A 109 10.56 -25.50 5.72
C ALA A 109 11.14 -24.34 4.88
N TYR A 110 11.06 -23.09 5.35
CA TYR A 110 11.67 -21.95 4.68
C TYR A 110 13.20 -22.07 4.59
N LEU A 111 13.86 -22.41 5.70
CA LEU A 111 15.32 -22.49 5.78
C LEU A 111 15.89 -23.62 4.90
N SER A 112 15.15 -24.73 4.76
CA SER A 112 15.56 -25.83 3.88
C SER A 112 15.61 -25.43 2.40
N VAL A 113 14.70 -24.56 1.96
CA VAL A 113 14.65 -24.07 0.57
C VAL A 113 15.80 -23.10 0.29
N VAL A 114 16.13 -22.22 1.24
CA VAL A 114 17.26 -21.27 1.11
C VAL A 114 18.58 -22.03 0.97
N THR A 115 18.80 -23.03 1.82
CA THR A 115 20.02 -23.86 1.81
C THR A 115 20.22 -24.60 0.47
N GLN A 116 19.12 -24.96 -0.19
CA GLN A 116 19.15 -25.70 -1.46
C GLN A 116 19.50 -24.82 -2.68
N VAL A 117 19.33 -23.50 -2.57
CA VAL A 117 19.67 -22.53 -3.63
C VAL A 117 21.11 -22.03 -3.50
N GLU A 118 21.72 -22.14 -2.32
CA GLU A 118 23.10 -21.74 -2.06
C GLU A 118 24.16 -22.79 -2.47
N GLN A 119 23.75 -23.99 -2.88
CA GLN A 119 24.63 -25.05 -3.43
C GLN A 119 24.72 -25.00 -4.95
#